data_AF-A0A321L4R4-F1
#
_entry.id   AF-A0A321L4R4-F1
#
_cell.length_a   1.000
_cell.length_b   1.000
_cell.length_c   1.000
_cell.angle_alpha   90.00
_cell.angle_beta   90.00
_cell.angle_gamma   90.00
#
_symmetry.space_group_name_H-M   'P 1'
#
loop_
_entity.id
_entity.type
_entity.pdbx_description
1 polymer ?
#
loop_
_entity_poly.entity_id
_entity_poly.type
_entity_poly.pdbx_seq_one_letter_code
_entity_poly.pdbx_strand_id
1 'polypeptide(L)'
;MTESHRAEIIGGASPLPRVYAITDVGLSGLSHAEQVKLIAAGGASLIQLREKSASPLEFYEASLLAVANARELGVKLIINDRVDIAMAVKADGVHLGQDDLPPDRARMLLGDS
;
A
#
# COMPACT_ATOMS: atom_id res chain seq x y z
N MET A 1 22.23 -31.11 -14.83
CA MET A 1 22.03 -31.45 -13.41
C MET A 1 21.57 -30.16 -12.73
N THR A 2 20.26 -29.90 -12.81
CA THR A 2 19.62 -28.65 -12.38
C THR A 2 18.87 -28.94 -11.09
N GLU A 3 19.43 -28.55 -9.95
CA GLU A 3 18.67 -28.53 -8.70
C GLU A 3 18.00 -27.17 -8.55
N SER A 4 16.71 -27.15 -8.88
CA SER A 4 15.79 -26.07 -8.53
C SER A 4 15.51 -26.17 -7.04
N HIS A 5 16.09 -25.25 -6.26
CA HIS A 5 15.63 -24.97 -4.90
C HIS A 5 14.25 -24.31 -4.98
N ARG A 6 13.18 -25.10 -4.88
CA ARG A 6 11.85 -24.58 -4.57
C ARG A 6 11.76 -24.45 -3.05
N ALA A 7 11.78 -23.22 -2.55
CA ALA A 7 11.39 -22.94 -1.19
C ALA A 7 9.91 -23.32 -1.04
N GLU A 8 9.62 -24.27 -0.16
CA GLU A 8 8.26 -24.59 0.24
C GLU A 8 7.66 -23.38 0.95
N ILE A 9 6.66 -22.75 0.32
CA ILE A 9 5.94 -21.61 0.88
C ILE A 9 4.98 -22.14 1.95
N ILE A 10 5.27 -21.80 3.20
CA ILE A 10 4.38 -22.00 4.34
C ILE A 10 3.19 -21.04 4.14
N GLY A 11 2.03 -21.59 3.73
CA GLY A 11 0.72 -20.93 3.79
C GLY A 11 0.46 -19.82 2.78
N GLY A 12 -0.09 -20.19 1.60
CA GLY A 12 -1.04 -19.38 0.82
C GLY A 12 -0.63 -17.98 0.29
N ALA A 13 0.53 -17.45 0.64
CA ALA A 13 0.94 -16.11 0.26
C ALA A 13 1.42 -16.08 -1.20
N SER A 14 0.75 -15.29 -2.04
CA SER A 14 1.26 -14.95 -3.38
C SER A 14 2.66 -14.36 -3.26
N PRO A 15 3.61 -14.70 -4.16
CA PRO A 15 4.96 -14.17 -4.11
C PRO A 15 4.95 -12.64 -4.10
N LEU A 16 5.87 -12.04 -3.33
CA LEU A 16 6.01 -10.59 -3.28
C LEU A 16 6.32 -10.03 -4.67
N PRO A 17 5.73 -8.88 -5.03
CA PRO A 17 5.95 -8.28 -6.34
C PRO A 17 7.39 -7.77 -6.46
N ARG A 18 7.93 -7.80 -7.68
CA ARG A 18 9.29 -7.33 -7.97
C ARG A 18 9.46 -5.82 -7.82
N VAL A 19 8.37 -5.07 -7.92
CA VAL A 19 8.34 -3.61 -7.80
C VAL A 19 7.31 -3.24 -6.74
N TYR A 20 7.77 -2.56 -5.70
CA TYR A 20 6.93 -1.93 -4.68
C TYR A 20 7.22 -0.43 -4.70
N ALA A 21 6.31 0.34 -5.30
CA ALA A 21 6.47 1.78 -5.45
C ALA A 21 5.91 2.53 -4.24
N ILE A 22 6.52 3.66 -3.90
CA ILE A 22 6.06 4.56 -2.84
C ILE A 22 5.79 5.92 -3.48
N THR A 23 4.61 6.48 -3.23
CA THR A 23 4.24 7.80 -3.76
C THR A 23 4.91 8.92 -2.97
N ASP A 24 5.12 10.06 -3.64
CA ASP A 24 5.53 11.31 -3.00
C ASP A 24 5.00 12.49 -3.84
N VAL A 25 4.01 13.21 -3.29
CA VAL A 25 3.37 14.34 -3.97
C VAL A 25 4.31 15.53 -4.14
N GLY A 26 5.24 15.73 -3.20
CA GLY A 26 6.19 16.84 -3.23
C GLY A 26 7.26 16.66 -4.29
N LEU A 27 7.74 15.43 -4.47
CA LEU A 27 8.73 15.10 -5.50
C LEU A 27 8.13 15.00 -6.90
N SER A 28 6.94 14.43 -7.04
CA SER A 28 6.32 14.21 -8.35
C SER A 28 5.56 15.42 -8.90
N GLY A 29 5.04 16.29 -8.02
CA GLY A 29 4.08 17.33 -8.40
C GLY A 29 2.72 16.80 -8.83
N LEU A 30 2.46 15.49 -8.65
CA LEU A 30 1.23 14.80 -9.01
C LEU A 30 0.47 14.36 -7.76
N SER A 31 -0.86 14.31 -7.84
CA SER A 31 -1.67 13.70 -6.78
C SER A 31 -1.36 12.21 -6.60
N HIS A 32 -1.65 11.67 -5.42
CA HIS A 32 -1.55 10.22 -5.15
C HIS A 32 -2.30 9.38 -6.19
N ALA A 33 -3.49 9.84 -6.58
CA ALA A 33 -4.33 9.16 -7.56
C ALA A 33 -3.71 9.11 -8.96
N GLU A 34 -3.08 10.20 -9.40
CA GLU A 34 -2.36 10.26 -10.69
C GLU A 34 -1.12 9.38 -10.67
N GLN A 35 -0.34 9.43 -9.58
CA GLN A 35 0.82 8.57 -9.40
C GLN A 35 0.44 7.09 -9.46
N VAL A 36 -0.64 6.68 -8.78
CA VAL A 36 -1.14 5.29 -8.82
C VAL A 36 -1.39 4.84 -10.26
N LYS A 37 -2.07 5.66 -11.08
CA LYS A 37 -2.35 5.31 -12.49
C LYS A 37 -1.06 5.13 -13.29
N LEU A 38 -0.11 6.05 -13.17
CA LEU A 38 1.15 6.00 -13.91
C LEU A 38 2.05 4.83 -13.47
N ILE A 39 2.15 4.61 -12.16
CA ILE A 39 2.92 3.52 -11.56
C ILE A 39 2.34 2.16 -11.96
N ALA A 40 1.01 2.01 -11.92
CA ALA A 40 0.31 0.82 -12.37
C ALA A 40 0.54 0.56 -13.88
N ALA A 41 0.46 1.61 -14.71
CA ALA A 41 0.78 1.51 -16.14
C ALA A 41 2.24 1.09 -16.39
N GLY A 42 3.15 1.42 -15.47
CA GLY A 42 4.53 0.95 -15.46
C GLY A 42 4.73 -0.51 -15.03
N GLY A 43 3.66 -1.21 -14.65
CA GLY A 43 3.68 -2.64 -14.31
C GLY A 43 3.87 -2.97 -12.84
N ALA A 44 3.80 -1.98 -11.94
CA ALA A 44 3.79 -2.25 -10.50
C ALA A 44 2.44 -2.84 -10.06
N SER A 45 2.48 -3.87 -9.22
CA SER A 45 1.29 -4.54 -8.66
C SER A 45 1.09 -4.28 -7.16
N LEU A 46 1.97 -3.48 -6.55
CA LEU A 46 1.88 -3.03 -5.17
C LEU A 46 2.40 -1.59 -5.05
N ILE A 47 1.59 -0.73 -4.43
CA ILE A 47 1.89 0.70 -4.25
C ILE A 47 1.64 1.09 -2.79
N GLN A 48 2.53 1.89 -2.21
CA GLN A 48 2.36 2.53 -0.92
C GLN A 48 2.01 4.00 -1.12
N LEU A 49 0.90 4.45 -0.53
CA LEU A 49 0.61 5.87 -0.39
C LEU A 49 1.31 6.42 0.83
N ARG A 50 2.16 7.42 0.63
CA ARG A 50 2.89 8.08 1.71
C ARG A 50 2.68 9.58 1.66
N GLU A 51 2.17 10.12 2.75
CA GLU A 51 1.86 11.53 2.88
C GLU A 51 2.44 12.05 4.20
N LYS A 52 3.16 13.16 4.15
CA LYS A 52 3.83 13.77 5.31
C LYS A 52 3.28 15.12 5.71
N SER A 53 2.67 15.82 4.77
CA SER A 53 2.41 17.25 4.90
C SER A 53 0.91 17.55 4.94
N ALA A 54 0.11 16.72 4.28
CA ALA A 54 -1.33 16.91 4.26
C ALA A 54 -1.97 16.70 5.65
N SER A 55 -3.05 17.42 5.91
CA SER A 55 -3.90 17.16 7.06
C SER A 55 -4.54 15.75 6.97
N PRO A 56 -5.01 15.19 8.10
CA PRO A 56 -5.72 13.91 8.09
C PRO A 56 -6.90 13.85 7.11
N LEU A 57 -7.68 14.92 6.98
CA LEU A 57 -8.83 14.97 6.08
C LEU A 57 -8.39 14.95 4.61
N GLU A 58 -7.42 15.80 4.24
CA GLU A 58 -6.89 15.85 2.88
C GLU A 58 -6.27 14.51 2.47
N PHE A 59 -5.53 13.86 3.38
CA PHE A 59 -4.93 12.56 3.08
C PHE A 59 -6.00 11.46 2.96
N TYR A 60 -7.05 11.49 3.77
CA TYR A 60 -8.19 10.59 3.65
C TYR A 60 -8.89 10.72 2.28
N GLU A 61 -9.20 11.96 1.86
CA GLU A 61 -9.85 12.22 0.58
C GLU A 61 -8.98 11.79 -0.61
N ALA A 62 -7.69 12.10 -0.57
CA ALA A 62 -6.73 11.65 -1.60
C ALA A 62 -6.62 10.11 -1.64
N SER A 63 -6.64 9.47 -0.48
CA SER A 63 -6.57 8.01 -0.36
C SER A 63 -7.82 7.31 -0.91
N LEU A 64 -9.02 7.87 -0.73
CA LEU A 64 -10.25 7.31 -1.30
C LEU A 64 -10.15 7.16 -2.82
N LEU A 65 -9.72 8.22 -3.51
CA LEU A 65 -9.60 8.21 -4.96
C LEU A 65 -8.47 7.28 -5.43
N ALA A 66 -7.33 7.29 -4.73
CA ALA A 66 -6.20 6.43 -5.07
C ALA A 66 -6.51 4.94 -4.87
N VAL A 67 -7.21 4.56 -3.80
CA VAL A 67 -7.70 3.19 -3.56
C VAL A 67 -8.67 2.75 -4.65
N ALA A 68 -9.61 3.62 -5.04
CA ALA A 68 -10.56 3.31 -6.11
C ALA A 68 -9.82 2.99 -7.42
N ASN A 69 -8.88 3.85 -7.83
CA ASN A 69 -8.05 3.61 -9.02
C ASN A 69 -7.25 2.30 -8.92
N ALA A 70 -6.62 2.04 -7.77
CA ALA A 70 -5.81 0.83 -7.59
C ALA A 70 -6.66 -0.45 -7.74
N ARG A 71 -7.88 -0.46 -7.18
CA ARG A 71 -8.83 -1.58 -7.34
C ARG A 71 -9.24 -1.81 -8.79
N GLU A 72 -9.58 -0.74 -9.51
CA GLU A 72 -9.92 -0.83 -10.94
C GLU A 72 -8.75 -1.38 -11.79
N LEU A 73 -7.52 -1.09 -11.37
CA LEU A 73 -6.29 -1.50 -12.05
C LEU A 73 -5.74 -2.86 -11.57
N GLY A 74 -6.38 -3.50 -10.59
CA GLY A 74 -5.91 -4.77 -10.03
C GLY A 74 -4.59 -4.67 -9.25
N VAL A 75 -4.28 -3.48 -8.71
CA VAL A 75 -3.07 -3.18 -7.96
C VAL A 75 -3.39 -3.15 -6.47
N LYS A 76 -2.54 -3.76 -5.64
CA LYS A 76 -2.66 -3.65 -4.18
C LYS A 76 -2.16 -2.29 -3.71
N LEU A 77 -2.90 -1.68 -2.79
CA LEU A 77 -2.57 -0.37 -2.24
C LEU A 77 -2.46 -0.39 -0.71
N ILE A 78 -1.31 0.06 -0.23
CA ILE A 78 -0.94 0.10 1.20
C ILE A 78 -0.89 1.56 1.65
N ILE A 79 -1.44 1.87 2.82
CA ILE A 79 -1.30 3.21 3.44
C ILE A 79 -0.08 3.21 4.37
N ASN A 80 0.75 4.24 4.29
CA ASN A 80 1.88 4.39 5.22
C ASN A 80 1.40 4.94 6.58
N ASP A 81 1.82 4.31 7.67
CA ASP A 81 1.71 4.65 9.10
C ASP A 81 0.27 4.74 9.68
N ARG A 82 -0.68 5.24 8.87
CA ARG A 82 -2.03 5.63 9.26
C ARG A 82 -3.01 4.46 9.17
N VAL A 83 -3.03 3.63 10.22
CA VAL A 83 -3.97 2.50 10.36
C VAL A 83 -5.43 2.97 10.27
N ASP A 84 -5.75 4.10 10.89
CA ASP A 84 -7.07 4.72 10.87
C ASP A 84 -7.54 5.08 9.45
N ILE A 85 -6.65 5.70 8.65
CA ILE A 85 -6.95 5.99 7.24
C ILE A 85 -7.07 4.70 6.45
N ALA A 86 -6.14 3.75 6.61
CA ALA A 86 -6.19 2.45 5.93
C ALA A 86 -7.53 1.75 6.11
N MET A 87 -8.04 1.73 7.35
CA MET A 87 -9.37 1.18 7.67
C MET A 87 -10.50 1.98 7.03
N ALA A 88 -10.46 3.31 7.15
CA ALA A 88 -11.51 4.18 6.66
C ALA A 88 -11.69 4.07 5.12
N VAL A 89 -10.60 3.92 4.37
CA VAL A 89 -10.63 3.77 2.91
C VAL A 89 -10.67 2.31 2.45
N LYS A 90 -10.60 1.35 3.38
CA LYS A 90 -10.50 -0.10 3.12
C LYS A 90 -9.30 -0.46 2.22
N ALA A 91 -8.12 0.09 2.52
CA ALA A 91 -6.89 -0.24 1.83
C ALA A 91 -6.51 -1.72 2.03
N ASP A 92 -5.62 -2.26 1.20
CA ASP A 92 -5.18 -3.66 1.27
C ASP A 92 -4.23 -3.93 2.44
N GLY A 93 -3.75 -2.87 3.10
CA GLY A 93 -2.93 -2.97 4.29
C GLY A 93 -2.32 -1.65 4.72
N VAL A 94 -1.45 -1.74 5.71
CA VAL A 94 -0.67 -0.64 6.26
C VAL A 94 0.81 -1.01 6.29
N HIS A 95 1.69 -0.04 6.05
CA HIS A 95 3.12 -0.14 6.32
C HIS A 95 3.42 0.60 7.61
N LEU A 96 4.20 0.00 8.51
CA LEU A 96 4.53 0.55 9.83
C LEU A 96 6.05 0.51 10.03
N GLY A 97 6.61 1.65 10.40
CA GLY A 97 7.95 1.81 10.92
C GLY A 97 8.04 1.54 12.43
N GLN A 98 9.22 1.82 13.00
CA GLN A 98 9.53 1.49 14.40
C GLN A 98 8.87 2.44 15.40
N ASP A 99 8.55 3.66 14.98
CA ASP A 99 7.96 4.70 15.82
C ASP A 99 6.42 4.82 15.63
N ASP A 100 5.83 3.93 14.81
CA ASP A 100 4.39 3.90 14.53
C ASP A 100 3.63 3.00 15.52
N LEU A 101 2.33 2.83 15.28
CA LEU A 101 1.52 1.92 16.08
C LEU A 101 2.14 0.50 16.05
N PRO A 102 2.37 -0.14 17.22
CA PRO A 102 2.94 -1.48 17.26
C PRO A 102 2.15 -2.49 16.40
N PRO A 103 2.83 -3.40 15.66
CA PRO A 103 2.16 -4.30 14.72
C PRO A 103 1.06 -5.18 15.34
N ASP A 104 1.23 -5.60 16.59
CA ASP A 104 0.22 -6.36 17.33
C ASP A 104 -1.07 -5.54 17.54
N ARG A 105 -0.93 -4.25 17.88
CA ARG A 105 -2.06 -3.33 18.04
C ARG A 105 -2.70 -2.99 16.70
N ALA A 106 -1.91 -2.76 15.66
CA ALA A 106 -2.42 -2.56 14.32
C ALA A 106 -3.23 -3.78 13.84
N ARG A 107 -2.74 -5.01 14.09
CA ARG A 107 -3.48 -6.24 13.78
C ARG A 107 -4.81 -6.33 14.52
N MET A 108 -4.84 -5.98 15.81
CA MET A 108 -6.10 -5.96 16.57
C MET A 108 -7.15 -5.01 15.98
N LEU A 109 -6.72 -3.86 15.43
CA LEU A 109 -7.62 -2.90 14.79
C LEU A 109 -8.07 -3.36 13.39
N LEU A 110 -7.15 -3.90 12.59
CA LEU A 110 -7.41 -4.35 11.23
C LEU A 110 -8.24 -5.64 11.17
N GLY A 111 -8.22 -6.43 12.24
CA GLY A 111 -8.92 -7.71 12.31
C GLY A 111 -8.22 -8.85 11.57
N ASP A 112 -8.94 -9.96 11.47
CA ASP A 112 -8.48 -11.17 10.80
C ASP A 112 -8.62 -11.06 9.27
N SER A 113 -7.80 -11.83 8.55
CA SER A 113 -7.71 -11.83 7.09
C SER A 113 -8.40 -13.04 6.47
#